data_AF-A0A7X2PNQ8-F1
#
_entry.id   AF-A0A7X2PNQ8-F1
#
_cell.length_a   1.000
_cell.length_b   1.000
_cell.length_c   1.000
_cell.angle_alpha   90.00
_cell.angle_beta   90.00
_cell.angle_gamma   90.00
#
_symmetry.space_group_name_H-M   'P 1'
#
loop_
_entity.id
_entity.type
_entity.pdbx_description
1 polymer ?
#
loop_
_entity_poly.entity_id
_entity_poly.type
_entity_poly.pdbx_seq_one_letter_code
_entity_poly.pdbx_strand_id
1 'polypeptide(L)'
;MSYVFIDQRAIVMHSMQRSPACQGAAFTMEFLPNARVEIATGAAPGFEKDALAIRDEIDRMAMDGTLSRIASHYAVGLGSTDWMLKLKQAERRLEFLWMGMGLALLVVLITAWQVRRVRAARLEAERANRAKSEFLAPMSHEIRTLMNGVIGLTNLLLETGLTADQRNMGESIHNSAQSLMGILNDILDFSKIESGGLTLEAVPFDLMAVTRQVADGFAGVAAAKHVEVLLEGGSAGWRAIRGGCGRF
;
A
#
# COMPACT_ATOMS: atom_id res chain seq x y z
N MET A 1 -0.59 -74.05 23.86
CA MET A 1 -0.95 -72.90 24.73
C MET A 1 -1.12 -71.71 23.80
N SER A 2 -2.36 -71.32 23.52
CA SER A 2 -2.68 -70.31 22.49
C SER A 2 -2.44 -68.93 23.06
N TYR A 3 -1.45 -68.20 22.53
CA TYR A 3 -1.21 -66.81 22.91
C TYR A 3 -2.15 -65.91 22.11
N VAL A 4 -2.97 -65.13 22.79
CA VAL A 4 -3.75 -64.05 22.17
C VAL A 4 -2.94 -62.78 22.31
N PHE A 5 -2.36 -62.30 21.21
CA PHE A 5 -1.77 -60.97 21.14
C PHE A 5 -2.90 -59.95 21.06
N ILE A 6 -3.10 -59.18 22.12
CA ILE A 6 -3.99 -58.02 22.08
C ILE A 6 -3.13 -56.81 21.71
N ASP A 7 -3.28 -56.36 20.46
CA ASP A 7 -2.72 -55.08 20.00
C ASP A 7 -3.31 -53.95 20.87
N GLN A 8 -2.45 -53.17 21.53
CA GLN A 8 -2.88 -52.04 22.36
C GLN A 8 -3.70 -51.01 21.55
N ARG A 9 -3.57 -50.96 20.22
CA ARG A 9 -4.44 -50.13 19.37
C ARG A 9 -5.91 -50.55 19.44
N ALA A 10 -6.21 -51.84 19.59
CA ALA A 10 -7.58 -52.36 19.69
C ALA A 10 -8.25 -51.93 20.99
N ILE A 11 -7.50 -51.90 22.10
CA ILE A 11 -7.97 -51.42 23.41
C ILE A 11 -8.29 -49.92 23.34
N VAL A 12 -7.40 -49.12 22.75
CA VAL A 12 -7.59 -47.67 22.64
C VAL A 12 -8.75 -47.32 21.70
N MET A 13 -8.87 -47.97 20.53
CA MET A 13 -9.96 -47.71 19.58
C MET A 13 -11.34 -48.11 20.14
N HIS A 14 -11.46 -49.25 20.83
CA HIS A 14 -12.73 -49.63 21.46
C HIS A 14 -13.09 -48.82 22.71
N SER A 15 -12.09 -48.29 23.43
CA SER A 15 -12.36 -47.39 24.55
C SER A 15 -12.90 -46.02 24.13
N MET A 16 -12.63 -45.58 22.89
CA MET A 16 -13.08 -44.28 22.36
C MET A 16 -14.48 -44.33 21.71
N GLN A 17 -14.93 -45.49 21.23
CA GLN A 17 -16.31 -45.66 20.75
C GLN A 17 -17.19 -46.29 21.83
N ARG A 18 -17.74 -45.46 22.73
CA ARG A 18 -18.74 -45.93 23.70
C ARG A 18 -20.03 -46.30 22.99
N SER A 19 -20.48 -47.55 23.18
CA SER A 19 -21.84 -47.98 22.81
C SER A 19 -22.88 -47.06 23.47
N PRO A 20 -24.02 -46.76 22.82
CA PRO A 20 -25.07 -45.90 23.40
C PRO A 20 -25.53 -46.34 24.80
N ALA A 21 -25.47 -47.64 25.09
CA ALA A 21 -25.82 -48.20 26.39
C ALA A 21 -24.86 -47.80 27.54
N CYS A 22 -23.64 -47.34 27.23
CA CYS A 22 -22.58 -47.06 28.21
C CYS A 22 -22.21 -45.57 28.33
N GLN A 23 -23.02 -44.66 27.76
CA GLN A 23 -22.70 -43.23 27.72
C GLN A 23 -22.62 -42.57 29.12
N GLY A 24 -23.39 -43.06 30.10
CA GLY A 24 -23.40 -42.53 31.48
C GLY A 24 -22.53 -43.27 32.50
N ALA A 25 -21.85 -44.35 32.12
CA ALA A 25 -21.05 -45.14 33.07
C ALA A 25 -19.66 -44.53 33.30
N ALA A 26 -19.21 -44.49 34.56
CA ALA A 26 -17.84 -44.14 34.88
C ALA A 26 -16.88 -45.21 34.34
N PHE A 27 -15.75 -44.80 33.78
CA PHE A 27 -14.76 -45.75 33.27
C PHE A 27 -14.01 -46.34 34.48
N THR A 28 -14.28 -47.59 34.81
CA THR A 28 -13.56 -48.32 35.86
C THR A 28 -12.60 -49.32 35.21
N MET A 29 -11.35 -49.27 35.64
CA MET A 29 -10.32 -50.20 35.21
C MET A 29 -10.23 -51.29 36.27
N GLU A 30 -10.68 -52.49 35.94
CA GLU A 30 -10.60 -53.65 36.83
C GLU A 30 -9.50 -54.57 36.31
N PHE A 31 -8.50 -54.83 37.16
CA PHE A 31 -7.45 -55.78 36.81
C PHE A 31 -8.05 -57.18 36.79
N LEU A 32 -8.04 -57.82 35.63
CA LEU A 32 -8.54 -59.19 35.51
C LEU A 32 -7.75 -60.10 36.46
N PRO A 33 -8.42 -60.78 37.41
CA PRO A 33 -7.74 -61.70 38.29
C PRO A 33 -7.11 -62.80 37.44
N ASN A 34 -5.77 -62.94 37.56
CA ASN A 34 -4.89 -63.83 36.78
C ASN A 34 -4.44 -63.34 35.40
N ALA A 35 -4.60 -62.05 35.05
CA ALA A 35 -3.93 -61.48 33.88
C ALA A 35 -2.40 -61.43 34.10
N ARG A 36 -1.65 -62.12 33.25
CA ARG A 36 -0.18 -62.08 33.24
C ARG A 36 0.30 -61.12 32.16
N VAL A 37 1.04 -60.08 32.55
CA VAL A 37 1.82 -59.25 31.65
C VAL A 37 3.26 -59.78 31.71
N GLU A 38 3.74 -60.39 30.63
CA GLU A 38 5.12 -60.90 30.61
C GLU A 38 6.10 -59.77 30.26
N ILE A 39 6.89 -59.37 31.26
CA ILE A 39 8.11 -58.57 31.09
C ILE A 39 9.28 -59.55 31.27
N ALA A 40 10.19 -59.64 30.29
CA ALA A 40 11.33 -60.53 30.35
C ALA A 40 12.62 -59.76 30.61
N THR A 41 13.43 -60.26 31.55
CA THR A 41 14.82 -59.86 31.78
C THR A 41 15.75 -60.97 31.29
N GLY A 42 16.74 -60.62 30.46
CA GLY A 42 17.75 -61.55 29.94
C GLY A 42 19.11 -61.34 30.62
N ALA A 43 19.92 -62.39 30.72
CA ALA A 43 21.27 -62.36 31.31
C ALA A 43 22.30 -62.98 30.37
N ALA A 44 23.54 -62.49 30.44
CA ALA A 44 24.69 -63.19 29.87
C ALA A 44 25.04 -64.44 30.73
N PRO A 45 25.68 -65.48 30.14
CA PRO A 45 26.05 -66.68 30.89
C PRO A 45 26.92 -66.37 32.11
N GLY A 46 26.58 -66.94 33.27
CA GLY A 46 27.26 -66.72 34.55
C GLY A 46 26.66 -65.61 35.43
N PHE A 47 25.69 -64.84 34.93
CA PHE A 47 24.99 -63.77 35.67
C PHE A 47 23.51 -64.09 35.91
N GLU A 48 23.12 -65.37 35.82
CA GLU A 48 21.73 -65.79 35.92
C GLU A 48 21.12 -65.44 37.27
N LYS A 49 21.91 -65.53 38.36
CA LYS A 49 21.46 -65.18 39.71
C LYS A 49 21.16 -63.69 39.86
N ASP A 50 21.99 -62.83 39.29
CA ASP A 50 21.80 -61.38 39.37
C ASP A 50 20.59 -60.96 38.55
N ALA A 51 20.41 -61.54 37.36
CA ALA A 51 19.22 -61.29 36.54
C ALA A 51 17.93 -61.80 37.20
N LEU A 52 17.98 -62.92 37.91
CA LEU A 52 16.86 -63.42 38.72
C LEU A 52 16.54 -62.47 39.87
N ALA A 53 17.55 -61.95 40.58
CA ALA A 53 17.35 -60.98 41.66
C ALA A 53 16.72 -59.67 41.16
N ILE A 54 17.19 -59.17 40.01
CA ILE A 54 16.60 -57.98 39.36
C ILE A 54 15.16 -58.27 38.93
N ARG A 55 14.89 -59.46 38.41
CA ARG A 55 13.53 -59.87 38.00
C ARG A 55 12.58 -59.88 39.19
N ASP A 56 12.96 -60.49 40.30
CA ASP A 56 12.13 -60.59 41.50
C ASP A 56 11.79 -59.20 42.06
N GLU A 57 12.75 -58.27 42.04
CA GLU A 57 12.51 -56.90 42.48
C GLU A 57 11.60 -56.13 41.52
N ILE A 58 11.73 -56.32 40.20
CA ILE A 58 10.81 -55.74 39.21
C ILE A 58 9.40 -56.30 39.39
N ASP A 59 9.26 -57.61 39.61
CA ASP A 59 7.97 -58.26 39.86
C ASP A 59 7.34 -57.69 41.15
N ARG A 60 8.13 -57.49 42.22
CA ARG A 60 7.66 -56.83 43.44
C ARG A 60 7.18 -55.41 43.19
N MET A 61 7.98 -54.60 42.49
CA MET A 61 7.63 -53.22 42.15
C MET A 61 6.39 -53.13 41.22
N ALA A 62 6.16 -54.15 40.40
CA ALA A 62 4.97 -54.23 39.57
C ALA A 62 3.72 -54.52 40.42
N MET A 63 3.82 -55.44 41.38
CA MET A 63 2.72 -55.84 42.25
C MET A 63 2.35 -54.75 43.27
N ASP A 64 3.33 -53.98 43.76
CA ASP A 64 3.09 -52.88 44.72
C ASP A 64 2.76 -51.54 44.05
N GLY A 65 2.78 -51.49 42.71
CA GLY A 65 2.46 -50.30 41.91
C GLY A 65 3.59 -49.25 41.80
N THR A 66 4.75 -49.48 42.44
CA THR A 66 5.92 -48.60 42.36
C THR A 66 6.43 -48.48 40.93
N LEU A 67 6.43 -49.58 40.17
CA LEU A 67 6.87 -49.59 38.78
C LEU A 67 5.99 -48.70 37.90
N SER A 68 4.67 -48.71 38.11
CA SER A 68 3.73 -47.84 37.41
C SER A 68 3.96 -46.36 37.74
N ARG A 69 4.31 -46.06 39.00
CA ARG A 69 4.65 -44.69 39.43
C ARG A 69 5.96 -44.19 38.84
N ILE A 70 6.96 -45.05 38.71
CA ILE A 70 8.23 -44.71 38.04
C ILE A 70 7.99 -44.50 36.53
N ALA A 71 7.24 -45.40 35.90
CA ALA A 71 6.91 -45.31 34.48
C ALA A 71 6.13 -44.03 34.14
N SER A 72 5.21 -43.60 35.02
CA SER A 72 4.46 -42.36 34.85
C SER A 72 5.29 -41.11 35.15
N HIS A 73 6.20 -41.16 36.13
CA HIS A 73 7.05 -40.03 36.50
C HIS A 73 8.12 -39.72 35.45
N TYR A 74 8.75 -40.76 34.87
CA TYR A 74 9.81 -40.58 33.87
C TYR A 74 9.31 -40.56 32.43
N ALA A 75 7.98 -40.61 32.24
CA ALA A 75 7.33 -40.65 30.92
C ALA A 75 8.10 -41.57 29.95
N VAL A 76 8.46 -42.77 30.42
CA VAL A 76 9.13 -43.75 29.58
C VAL A 76 8.08 -44.18 28.57
N GLY A 77 8.11 -43.56 27.39
CA GLY A 77 7.17 -43.80 26.31
C GLY A 77 7.32 -45.21 25.78
N LEU A 78 6.74 -46.18 26.47
CA LEU A 78 6.69 -47.59 26.07
C LEU A 78 5.61 -47.84 24.99
N GLY A 79 5.11 -46.78 24.34
CA GLY A 79 4.03 -46.86 23.36
C GLY A 79 4.25 -45.94 22.16
N SER A 80 3.75 -46.38 21.00
CA SER A 80 3.76 -45.67 19.72
C SER A 80 3.09 -44.29 19.71
N THR A 81 2.45 -43.89 20.81
CA THR A 81 1.65 -42.66 20.93
C THR A 81 2.49 -41.38 21.11
N ASP A 82 3.67 -41.43 21.76
CA ASP A 82 4.53 -40.25 21.91
C ASP A 82 5.08 -39.79 20.55
N TRP A 83 5.50 -40.73 19.71
CA TRP A 83 5.96 -40.42 18.35
C TRP A 83 4.84 -39.90 17.46
N MET A 84 3.63 -40.43 17.57
CA MET A 84 2.47 -39.92 16.83
C MET A 84 2.11 -38.48 17.21
N LEU A 85 2.23 -38.12 18.50
CA LEU A 85 2.01 -36.74 18.95
C LEU A 85 3.08 -35.80 18.39
N LYS A 86 4.35 -36.19 18.43
CA LYS A 86 5.46 -35.41 17.86
C LYS A 86 5.33 -35.22 16.35
N LEU A 87 4.96 -36.27 15.59
CA LEU A 87 4.69 -36.16 14.15
C LEU A 87 3.51 -35.23 13.87
N LYS A 88 2.37 -35.41 14.55
CA LYS A 88 1.18 -34.56 14.35
C LYS A 88 1.40 -33.10 14.77
N GLN A 89 2.35 -32.85 15.67
CA GLN A 89 2.77 -31.50 16.05
C GLN A 89 3.71 -30.88 15.01
N ALA A 90 4.57 -31.68 14.37
CA ALA A 90 5.40 -31.24 13.25
C ALA A 90 4.59 -30.90 11.99
N GLU A 91 3.59 -31.72 11.65
CA GLU A 91 2.67 -31.45 10.52
C GLU A 91 1.91 -30.14 10.70
N ARG A 92 1.34 -29.89 11.87
CA ARG A 92 0.65 -28.62 12.16
C ARG A 92 1.56 -27.40 12.02
N ARG A 93 2.83 -27.50 12.45
CA ARG A 93 3.81 -26.41 12.26
C ARG A 93 4.04 -26.14 10.77
N LEU A 94 4.18 -27.19 9.98
CA LEU A 94 4.37 -27.07 8.54
C LEU A 94 3.14 -26.44 7.87
N GLU A 95 1.92 -26.83 8.24
CA GLU A 95 0.68 -26.22 7.76
C GLU A 95 0.63 -24.72 8.08
N PHE A 96 0.97 -24.31 9.31
CA PHE A 96 1.03 -22.88 9.66
C PHE A 96 2.04 -22.10 8.84
N LEU A 97 3.22 -22.67 8.57
CA LEU A 97 4.23 -22.04 7.73
C LEU A 97 3.76 -21.92 6.28
N TRP A 98 3.12 -22.95 5.72
CA TRP A 98 2.54 -22.90 4.38
C TRP A 98 1.42 -21.88 4.27
N MET A 99 0.53 -21.79 5.26
CA MET A 99 -0.50 -20.75 5.32
C MET A 99 0.11 -19.35 5.40
N GLY A 100 1.14 -19.17 6.25
CA GLY A 100 1.85 -17.89 6.36
C GLY A 100 2.56 -17.50 5.07
N MET A 101 3.24 -18.45 4.41
CA MET A 101 3.90 -18.21 3.13
C MET A 101 2.89 -17.94 2.00
N GLY A 102 1.75 -18.63 1.99
CA GLY A 102 0.65 -18.38 1.06
C GLY A 102 0.06 -16.97 1.24
N LEU A 103 -0.16 -16.55 2.48
CA LEU A 103 -0.60 -15.19 2.80
C LEU A 103 0.42 -14.14 2.36
N ALA A 104 1.71 -14.37 2.64
CA ALA A 104 2.78 -13.48 2.22
C ALA A 104 2.87 -13.36 0.68
N LEU A 105 2.77 -14.48 -0.03
CA LEU A 105 2.72 -14.50 -1.49
C LEU A 105 1.52 -13.71 -2.03
N LEU A 106 0.33 -13.91 -1.44
CA LEU A 106 -0.88 -13.18 -1.82
C LEU A 106 -0.69 -11.66 -1.66
N VAL A 107 -0.15 -11.22 -0.53
CA VAL A 107 0.16 -9.80 -0.27
C VAL A 107 1.17 -9.26 -1.29
N VAL A 108 2.22 -10.01 -1.62
CA VAL A 108 3.21 -9.62 -2.63
C VAL A 108 2.58 -9.50 -4.02
N LEU A 109 1.71 -10.43 -4.40
CA LEU A 109 1.02 -10.39 -5.69
C LEU A 109 0.06 -9.19 -5.78
N ILE A 110 -0.70 -8.91 -4.72
CA ILE A 110 -1.62 -7.77 -4.65
C ILE A 110 -0.83 -6.45 -4.74
N THR A 111 0.24 -6.31 -3.97
CA THR A 111 1.07 -5.09 -3.98
C THR A 111 1.75 -4.90 -5.34
N ALA A 112 2.30 -5.96 -5.94
CA ALA A 112 2.86 -5.90 -7.28
C ALA A 112 1.82 -5.50 -8.34
N TRP A 113 0.60 -6.03 -8.25
CA TRP A 113 -0.51 -5.66 -9.14
C TRP A 113 -0.90 -4.19 -8.98
N GLN A 114 -1.02 -3.70 -7.74
CA GLN A 114 -1.33 -2.29 -7.48
C GLN A 114 -0.26 -1.35 -8.02
N VAL A 115 1.03 -1.67 -7.77
CA VAL A 115 2.14 -0.86 -8.29
C VAL A 115 2.13 -0.79 -9.81
N ARG A 116 1.85 -1.91 -10.50
CA ARG A 116 1.73 -1.91 -11.97
C ARG A 116 0.58 -1.04 -12.44
N ARG A 117 -0.59 -1.14 -11.80
CA ARG A 117 -1.78 -0.37 -12.17
C ARG A 117 -1.55 1.14 -11.99
N VAL A 118 -0.97 1.55 -10.86
CA VAL A 118 -0.64 2.95 -10.59
C VAL A 118 0.41 3.47 -11.57
N ARG A 119 1.45 2.68 -11.87
CA ARG A 119 2.48 3.06 -12.85
C ARG A 119 1.90 3.23 -14.26
N ALA A 120 1.01 2.33 -14.69
CA ALA A 120 0.36 2.43 -16.00
C ALA A 120 -0.49 3.70 -16.11
N ALA A 121 -1.36 3.95 -15.12
CA ALA A 121 -2.19 5.16 -15.09
C ALA A 121 -1.35 6.44 -15.05
N ARG A 122 -0.25 6.45 -14.27
CA ARG A 122 0.68 7.58 -14.24
C ARG A 122 1.34 7.82 -15.59
N LEU A 123 1.79 6.77 -16.27
CA LEU A 123 2.42 6.90 -17.58
C LEU A 123 1.47 7.45 -18.64
N GLU A 124 0.20 7.03 -18.61
CA GLU A 124 -0.84 7.58 -19.50
C GLU A 124 -1.08 9.07 -19.22
N ALA A 125 -1.20 9.46 -17.96
CA ALA A 125 -1.34 10.87 -17.57
C ALA A 125 -0.13 11.71 -18.01
N GLU A 126 1.10 11.20 -17.81
CA GLU A 126 2.32 11.90 -18.24
C GLU A 126 2.44 12.01 -19.77
N ARG A 127 1.93 11.04 -20.53
CA ARG A 127 1.89 11.11 -22.01
C ARG A 127 0.89 12.16 -22.48
N ALA A 128 -0.32 12.17 -21.89
CA ALA A 128 -1.33 13.17 -22.22
C ALA A 128 -0.82 14.60 -21.93
N ASN A 129 -0.14 14.79 -20.79
CA ASN A 129 0.38 16.11 -20.42
C ASN A 129 1.53 16.58 -21.33
N ARG A 130 2.40 15.65 -21.74
CA ARG A 130 3.45 15.93 -22.74
C ARG A 130 2.87 16.31 -24.10
N ALA A 131 1.92 15.53 -24.60
CA ALA A 131 1.26 15.82 -25.88
C ALA A 131 0.56 17.19 -25.86
N LYS A 132 -0.10 17.55 -24.74
CA LYS A 132 -0.71 18.87 -24.55
C LYS A 132 0.32 19.99 -24.65
N SER A 133 1.47 19.83 -23.99
CA SER A 133 2.55 20.83 -23.99
C SER A 133 3.23 20.96 -25.36
N GLU A 134 3.51 19.83 -26.02
CA GLU A 134 4.10 19.78 -27.37
C GLU A 134 3.17 20.37 -28.43
N PHE A 135 1.85 20.26 -28.24
CA PHE A 135 0.87 20.87 -29.12
C PHE A 135 0.73 22.38 -28.90
N LEU A 136 0.63 22.82 -27.65
CA LEU A 136 0.33 24.22 -27.33
C LEU A 136 1.52 25.16 -27.57
N ALA A 137 2.76 24.70 -27.38
CA ALA A 137 3.93 25.57 -27.52
C ALA A 137 4.14 26.10 -28.96
N PRO A 138 4.15 25.27 -30.02
CA PRO A 138 4.29 25.74 -31.40
C PRO A 138 3.03 26.48 -31.85
N MET A 139 1.85 25.94 -31.55
CA MET A 139 0.58 26.51 -31.97
C MET A 139 0.40 27.92 -31.44
N SER A 140 0.83 28.21 -30.21
CA SER A 140 0.71 29.56 -29.68
C SER A 140 1.62 30.57 -30.38
N HIS A 141 2.77 30.14 -30.89
CA HIS A 141 3.64 31.03 -31.68
C HIS A 141 2.99 31.36 -33.03
N GLU A 142 2.35 30.38 -33.67
CA GLU A 142 1.61 30.57 -34.92
C GLU A 142 0.38 31.47 -34.72
N ILE A 143 -0.43 31.19 -33.69
CA ILE A 143 -1.60 32.02 -33.37
C ILE A 143 -1.17 33.44 -33.00
N ARG A 144 -0.11 33.62 -32.19
CA ARG A 144 0.41 34.96 -31.86
C ARG A 144 0.84 35.73 -33.10
N THR A 145 1.53 35.08 -34.03
CA THR A 145 1.98 35.73 -35.27
C THR A 145 0.79 36.17 -36.11
N LEU A 146 -0.23 35.31 -36.25
CA LEU A 146 -1.48 35.65 -36.95
C LEU A 146 -2.24 36.78 -36.25
N MET A 147 -2.33 36.73 -34.91
CA MET A 147 -3.06 37.75 -34.15
C MET A 147 -2.38 39.11 -34.16
N ASN A 148 -1.05 39.15 -34.04
CA ASN A 148 -0.30 40.39 -34.20
C ASN A 148 -0.48 40.98 -35.60
N GLY A 149 -0.64 40.14 -36.63
CA GLY A 149 -1.01 40.56 -37.97
C GLY A 149 -2.40 41.20 -38.03
N VAL A 150 -3.41 40.59 -37.41
CA VAL A 150 -4.78 41.14 -37.33
C VAL A 150 -4.80 42.47 -36.55
N ILE A 151 -4.10 42.56 -35.42
CA ILE A 151 -3.98 43.79 -34.63
C ILE A 151 -3.28 44.89 -35.44
N GLY A 152 -2.19 44.55 -36.14
CA GLY A 152 -1.47 45.48 -36.99
C GLY A 152 -2.32 46.01 -38.15
N LEU A 153 -3.01 45.12 -38.87
CA LEU A 153 -3.90 45.51 -39.97
C LEU A 153 -5.08 46.36 -39.48
N THR A 154 -5.67 46.01 -38.34
CA THR A 154 -6.79 46.80 -37.79
C THR A 154 -6.34 48.17 -37.31
N ASN A 155 -5.14 48.31 -36.73
CA ASN A 155 -4.56 49.63 -36.43
C ASN A 155 -4.39 50.47 -37.68
N LEU A 156 -3.76 49.92 -38.73
CA LEU A 156 -3.58 50.63 -40.00
C LEU A 156 -4.93 51.02 -40.62
N LEU A 157 -5.94 50.14 -40.54
CA LEU A 157 -7.29 50.42 -41.03
C LEU A 157 -7.94 51.58 -40.27
N LEU A 158 -7.79 51.64 -38.94
CA LEU A 158 -8.35 52.69 -38.07
C LEU A 158 -7.70 54.07 -38.29
N GLU A 159 -6.48 54.10 -38.84
CA GLU A 159 -5.78 55.32 -39.25
C GLU A 159 -6.25 55.84 -40.63
N THR A 160 -7.07 55.08 -41.37
CA THR A 160 -7.64 55.51 -42.66
C THR A 160 -8.93 56.34 -42.50
N GLY A 161 -9.39 56.93 -43.61
CA GLY A 161 -10.65 57.67 -43.69
C GLY A 161 -11.89 56.76 -43.63
N LEU A 162 -12.18 56.21 -42.47
CA LEU A 162 -13.37 55.37 -42.21
C LEU A 162 -14.60 56.20 -41.89
N THR A 163 -15.79 55.70 -42.26
CA THR A 163 -17.06 56.22 -41.72
C THR A 163 -17.20 55.86 -40.23
N ALA A 164 -18.10 56.54 -39.50
CA ALA A 164 -18.31 56.30 -38.07
C ALA A 164 -18.65 54.82 -37.77
N ASP A 165 -19.52 54.21 -38.57
CA ASP A 165 -19.90 52.80 -38.40
C ASP A 165 -18.72 51.85 -38.67
N GLN A 166 -17.91 52.12 -39.70
CA GLN A 166 -16.72 51.33 -40.03
C GLN A 166 -15.64 51.45 -38.94
N ARG A 167 -15.47 52.65 -38.36
CA ARG A 167 -14.56 52.87 -37.22
C ARG A 167 -15.01 52.07 -36.01
N ASN A 168 -16.30 52.10 -35.65
CA ASN A 168 -16.84 51.32 -34.54
C ASN A 168 -16.62 49.80 -34.75
N MET A 169 -16.80 49.31 -35.98
CA MET A 169 -16.51 47.92 -36.33
C MET A 169 -15.00 47.60 -36.20
N GLY A 170 -14.13 48.47 -36.72
CA GLY A 170 -12.68 48.32 -36.63
C GLY A 170 -12.16 48.29 -35.19
N GLU A 171 -12.65 49.20 -34.34
CA GLU A 171 -12.35 49.23 -32.90
C GLU A 171 -12.84 47.96 -32.19
N SER A 172 -14.03 47.47 -32.55
CA SER A 172 -14.56 46.20 -31.99
C SER A 172 -13.68 45.00 -32.35
N ILE A 173 -13.21 44.90 -33.61
CA ILE A 173 -12.30 43.83 -34.04
C ILE A 173 -10.96 43.95 -33.31
N HIS A 174 -10.41 45.17 -33.21
CA HIS A 174 -9.15 45.43 -32.53
C HIS A 174 -9.19 45.01 -31.05
N ASN A 175 -10.22 45.45 -30.32
CA ASN A 175 -10.40 45.10 -28.91
C ASN A 175 -10.60 43.60 -28.72
N SER A 176 -11.34 42.94 -29.63
CA SER A 176 -11.53 41.48 -29.59
C SER A 176 -10.22 40.73 -29.83
N ALA A 177 -9.40 41.19 -30.76
CA ALA A 177 -8.09 40.61 -31.06
C ALA A 177 -7.11 40.74 -29.87
N GLN A 178 -7.11 41.90 -29.19
CA GLN A 178 -6.31 42.09 -27.97
C GLN A 178 -6.80 41.20 -26.82
N SER A 179 -8.12 41.09 -26.62
CA SER A 179 -8.69 40.21 -25.59
C SER A 179 -8.35 38.74 -25.83
N LEU A 180 -8.43 38.28 -27.08
CA LEU A 180 -8.04 36.93 -27.46
C LEU A 180 -6.55 36.66 -27.23
N MET A 181 -5.69 37.65 -27.47
CA MET A 181 -4.26 37.57 -27.15
C MET A 181 -4.01 37.41 -25.64
N GLY A 182 -4.80 38.09 -24.80
CA GLY A 182 -4.78 37.89 -23.35
C GLY A 182 -5.11 36.44 -22.97
N ILE A 183 -6.26 35.94 -23.42
CA ILE A 183 -6.71 34.56 -23.16
C ILE A 183 -5.68 33.52 -23.65
N LEU A 184 -5.10 33.73 -24.84
CA LEU A 184 -4.08 32.83 -25.38
C LEU A 184 -2.84 32.77 -24.49
N ASN A 185 -2.37 33.93 -24.01
CA ASN A 185 -1.23 34.00 -23.11
C ASN A 185 -1.54 33.31 -21.76
N ASP A 186 -2.76 33.47 -21.23
CA ASP A 186 -3.18 32.79 -20.00
C ASP A 186 -3.17 31.26 -20.14
N ILE A 187 -3.66 30.73 -21.26
CA ILE A 187 -3.67 29.29 -21.56
C ILE A 187 -2.23 28.73 -21.67
N LEU A 188 -1.35 29.49 -22.31
CA LEU A 188 0.08 29.16 -22.40
C LEU A 188 0.74 29.11 -21.02
N ASP A 189 0.48 30.13 -20.21
CA ASP A 189 1.04 30.26 -18.87
C ASP A 189 0.54 29.15 -17.95
N PHE A 190 -0.74 28.79 -18.04
CA PHE A 190 -1.29 27.62 -17.36
C PHE A 190 -0.56 26.33 -17.77
N SER A 191 -0.32 26.14 -19.06
CA SER A 191 0.35 24.94 -19.58
C SER A 191 1.82 24.83 -19.15
N LYS A 192 2.52 25.96 -19.02
CA LYS A 192 3.88 26.02 -18.45
C LYS A 192 3.90 25.70 -16.94
N ILE A 193 2.88 26.13 -16.20
CA ILE A 193 2.74 25.81 -14.78
C ILE A 193 2.46 24.32 -14.58
N GLU A 194 1.52 23.75 -15.35
CA GLU A 194 1.12 22.35 -15.27
C GLU A 194 2.26 21.37 -15.64
N SER A 195 3.18 21.79 -16.52
CA SER A 195 4.39 21.05 -16.87
C SER A 195 5.59 21.30 -15.93
N GLY A 196 5.45 22.20 -14.95
CA GLY A 196 6.53 22.59 -14.03
C GLY A 196 7.66 23.40 -14.69
N GLY A 197 7.47 23.88 -15.92
CA GLY A 197 8.46 24.63 -16.69
C GLY A 197 8.50 26.13 -16.40
N LEU A 198 7.66 26.63 -15.49
CA LEU A 198 7.68 28.03 -15.10
C LEU A 198 8.92 28.33 -14.25
N THR A 199 9.88 29.05 -14.82
CA THR A 199 11.02 29.59 -14.09
C THR A 199 10.75 31.05 -13.74
N LEU A 200 10.85 31.38 -12.45
CA LEU A 200 10.76 32.75 -11.97
C LEU A 200 12.16 33.37 -12.01
N GLU A 201 12.34 34.39 -12.83
CA GLU A 201 13.58 35.16 -12.86
C GLU A 201 13.60 36.15 -11.69
N ALA A 202 14.66 36.11 -10.88
CA ALA A 202 14.86 37.02 -9.76
C ALA A 202 15.62 38.27 -10.21
N VAL A 203 14.93 39.17 -10.91
CA VAL A 203 15.47 40.48 -11.33
C VAL A 203 15.08 41.58 -10.34
N PRO A 204 15.96 42.56 -10.08
CA PRO A 204 15.61 43.73 -9.28
C PRO A 204 14.59 44.59 -10.04
N PHE A 205 13.46 44.91 -9.41
CA PHE A 205 12.44 45.79 -9.96
C PHE A 205 11.93 46.80 -8.92
N ASP A 206 11.35 47.90 -9.41
CA ASP A 206 10.70 48.91 -8.57
C ASP A 206 9.22 48.54 -8.41
N LEU A 207 8.86 48.02 -7.22
CA LEU A 207 7.48 47.62 -6.95
C LEU A 207 6.52 48.81 -7.07
N MET A 208 6.94 50.00 -6.64
CA MET A 208 6.08 51.19 -6.68
C MET A 208 5.70 51.55 -8.11
N ALA A 209 6.66 51.46 -9.03
CA ALA A 209 6.43 51.69 -10.45
C ALA A 209 5.44 50.67 -11.04
N VAL A 210 5.61 49.38 -10.70
CA VAL A 210 4.71 48.31 -11.15
C VAL A 210 3.29 48.49 -10.60
N THR A 211 3.12 48.73 -9.29
CA THR A 211 1.78 48.95 -8.70
C THR A 211 1.10 50.19 -9.25
N ARG A 212 1.85 51.24 -9.59
CA ARG A 212 1.31 52.43 -10.27
C ARG A 212 0.81 52.08 -11.67
N GLN A 213 1.60 51.34 -12.44
CA GLN A 213 1.21 50.91 -13.78
C GLN A 213 -0.06 50.05 -13.76
N VAL A 214 -0.19 49.16 -12.77
CA VAL A 214 -1.40 48.37 -12.56
C VAL A 214 -2.59 49.26 -12.21
N ALA A 215 -2.43 50.19 -11.25
CA ALA A 215 -3.50 51.12 -10.87
C ALA A 215 -3.98 51.98 -12.04
N ASP A 216 -3.06 52.48 -12.87
CA ASP A 216 -3.36 53.24 -14.09
C ASP A 216 -4.15 52.39 -15.09
N GLY A 217 -3.83 51.10 -15.21
CA GLY A 217 -4.58 50.14 -16.04
C GLY A 217 -6.04 49.97 -15.62
N PHE A 218 -6.33 50.09 -14.32
CA PHE A 218 -7.71 50.02 -13.80
C PHE A 218 -8.43 51.38 -13.80
N ALA A 219 -7.74 52.50 -14.07
CA ALA A 219 -8.31 53.84 -13.96
C ALA A 219 -9.58 54.02 -14.82
N GLY A 220 -9.58 53.48 -16.05
CA GLY A 220 -10.75 53.55 -16.94
C GLY A 220 -11.95 52.75 -16.42
N VAL A 221 -11.72 51.56 -15.89
CA VAL A 221 -12.78 50.68 -15.32
C VAL A 221 -13.30 51.26 -14.01
N ALA A 222 -12.41 51.81 -13.18
CA ALA A 222 -12.74 52.44 -11.91
C ALA A 222 -13.59 53.70 -12.13
N ALA A 223 -13.21 54.56 -13.10
CA ALA A 223 -14.00 55.72 -13.50
C ALA A 223 -15.39 55.34 -14.00
N ALA A 224 -15.49 54.31 -14.86
CA ALA A 224 -16.77 53.81 -15.37
C ALA A 224 -17.68 53.24 -14.29
N LYS A 225 -17.12 52.79 -13.16
CA LYS A 225 -17.85 52.24 -12.01
C LYS A 225 -17.95 53.21 -10.83
N HIS A 226 -17.47 54.44 -10.95
CA HIS A 226 -17.38 55.43 -9.87
C HIS A 226 -16.66 54.92 -8.61
N VAL A 227 -15.58 54.17 -8.80
CA VAL A 227 -14.71 53.66 -7.72
C VAL A 227 -13.35 54.35 -7.80
N GLU A 228 -12.76 54.64 -6.65
CA GLU A 228 -11.42 55.24 -6.54
C GLU A 228 -10.37 54.17 -6.25
N VAL A 229 -9.20 54.26 -6.89
CA VAL A 229 -8.05 53.38 -6.66
C VAL A 229 -6.98 54.16 -5.91
N LEU A 230 -6.77 53.81 -4.64
CA LEU A 230 -5.74 54.40 -3.78
C LEU A 230 -4.54 53.46 -3.66
N LEU A 231 -3.34 54.02 -3.84
CA LEU A 231 -2.08 53.33 -3.58
C LEU A 231 -1.47 53.87 -2.30
N GLU A 232 -1.47 53.05 -1.24
CA GLU A 232 -0.89 53.40 0.05
C GLU A 232 0.39 52.59 0.28
N GLY A 233 1.53 53.28 0.35
CA GLY A 233 2.86 52.65 0.48
C GLY A 233 3.53 53.00 1.81
N GLY A 234 3.98 51.99 2.55
CA GLY A 234 4.76 52.19 3.78
C GLY A 234 6.14 52.82 3.50
N SER A 235 6.63 53.67 4.40
CA SER A 235 7.85 54.48 4.26
C SER A 235 9.18 53.69 4.18
N ALA A 236 9.13 52.37 4.27
CA ALA A 236 10.30 51.50 4.23
C ALA A 236 10.49 50.87 2.83
N GLY A 237 11.41 51.45 2.04
CA GLY A 237 12.27 50.70 1.13
C GLY A 237 11.64 49.75 0.10
N TRP A 238 10.66 50.20 -0.69
CA TRP A 238 10.15 49.44 -1.86
C TRP A 238 11.08 49.47 -3.09
N ARG A 239 12.24 50.14 -2.98
CA ARG A 239 13.20 50.27 -4.08
C ARG A 239 14.12 49.04 -4.09
N ALA A 240 13.95 48.21 -5.12
CA ALA A 240 14.69 46.98 -5.40
C ALA A 240 14.22 45.73 -4.63
N ILE A 241 12.99 45.30 -4.92
CA ILE A 241 12.54 43.93 -4.63
C ILE A 241 13.04 43.03 -5.78
N ARG A 242 13.48 41.80 -5.45
CA ARG A 242 13.83 40.80 -6.45
C ARG A 242 12.65 39.88 -6.71
N GLY A 243 12.25 39.73 -7.97
CA GLY A 243 11.15 38.86 -8.39
C GLY A 243 10.87 38.97 -9.88
N GLY A 244 9.91 38.20 -10.38
CA GLY A 244 9.56 38.18 -11.81
C GLY A 244 8.81 39.44 -12.22
N CYS A 245 9.47 40.33 -12.97
CA CYS A 245 8.91 41.63 -13.37
C CYS A 245 7.88 41.54 -14.52
N GLY A 246 7.83 40.42 -15.26
CA GLY A 246 7.08 40.30 -16.53
C GLY A 246 5.66 39.72 -16.44
N ARG A 247 4.99 39.73 -15.28
CA ARG A 247 3.69 39.05 -15.07
C ARG A 247 2.64 39.91 -14.34
N PHE A 248 2.64 41.22 -14.58
CA PHE A 248 1.60 42.12 -14.10
C PHE A 248 0.93 42.83 -15.27
#